data_AF-A0A093XJG3-F1
#
_entry.id   AF-A0A093XJG3-F1
#
_cell.length_a   1.000
_cell.length_b   1.000
_cell.length_c   1.000
_cell.angle_alpha   90.00
_cell.angle_beta   90.00
_cell.angle_gamma   90.00
#
_symmetry.space_group_name_H-M   'P 1'
#
loop_
_entity.id
_entity.type
_entity.pdbx_description
1 polymer ?
#
loop_
_entity_poly.entity_id
_entity_poly.type
_entity_poly.pdbx_seq_one_letter_code
_entity_poly.pdbx_strand_id
1 'polypeptide(L)'
;MAKIKKECDHLAHRSAQRLAMGGFGILVAWWASIYHFTFQTDYGWDTMEPITYLAGLSTIMIGYLYFLWHNREVSYRSALHATVSHQQNRLYTARGFDIGTWESLVEEANSLRKEVKKVAEEYDVEWNEMHDEASEVVHEALRKERKKKDKVKDEDEDEDDDDDSRGKGGKKD
;
A
#
# COMPACT_ATOMS: atom_id res chain seq x y z
N MET A 1 -11.34 -1.00 -6.93
CA MET A 1 -9.88 -1.13 -7.15
C MET A 1 -9.11 0.14 -6.77
N ALA A 2 -9.36 1.31 -7.38
CA ALA A 2 -8.66 2.57 -7.03
C ALA A 2 -8.73 3.00 -5.54
N LYS A 3 -9.87 2.76 -4.86
CA LYS A 3 -10.02 3.04 -3.42
C LYS A 3 -9.06 2.19 -2.55
N ILE A 4 -8.87 0.92 -2.90
CA ILE A 4 -8.01 -0.03 -2.17
C ILE A 4 -6.54 0.38 -2.31
N LYS A 5 -6.12 0.77 -3.52
CA LYS A 5 -4.78 1.31 -3.78
C LYS A 5 -4.48 2.54 -2.92
N LYS A 6 -5.42 3.51 -2.88
CA LYS A 6 -5.27 4.73 -2.08
C LYS A 6 -5.13 4.46 -0.58
N GLU A 7 -5.84 3.46 -0.06
CA GLU A 7 -5.69 3.05 1.34
C GLU A 7 -4.34 2.38 1.63
N CYS A 8 -3.86 1.51 0.73
CA CYS A 8 -2.54 0.89 0.88
C CYS A 8 -1.42 1.93 0.87
N ASP A 9 -1.49 2.91 -0.03
CA ASP A 9 -0.51 4.00 -0.10
C ASP A 9 -0.55 4.87 1.17
N HIS A 10 -1.74 5.14 1.71
CA HIS A 10 -1.89 5.87 2.96
C HIS A 10 -1.31 5.10 4.17
N LEU A 11 -1.50 3.77 4.20
CA LEU A 11 -0.93 2.91 5.24
C LEU A 11 0.60 2.85 5.18
N ALA A 12 1.18 2.86 3.97
CA ALA A 12 2.64 2.90 3.78
C ALA A 12 3.26 4.20 4.29
N HIS A 13 2.60 5.35 4.10
CA HIS A 13 3.08 6.61 4.68
C HIS A 13 3.01 6.61 6.22
N ARG A 14 2.00 5.95 6.80
CA ARG A 14 1.83 5.86 8.25
C ARG A 14 2.89 5.00 8.94
N SER A 15 3.53 4.06 8.23
CA SER A 15 4.65 3.29 8.79
C SER A 15 5.94 4.12 8.84
N ALA A 16 6.23 4.87 7.78
CA ALA A 16 7.36 5.81 7.74
C ALA A 16 7.25 6.86 8.85
N GLN A 17 6.06 7.42 9.07
CA GLN A 17 5.82 8.39 10.12
C GLN A 17 5.97 7.80 11.53
N ARG A 18 5.57 6.54 11.74
CA ARG A 18 5.80 5.82 13.01
C ARG A 18 7.28 5.55 13.28
N LEU A 19 8.05 5.24 12.25
CA LEU A 19 9.49 5.05 12.37
C LEU A 19 10.19 6.35 12.78
N ALA A 20 9.81 7.47 12.15
CA ALA A 20 10.32 8.80 12.51
C ALA A 20 9.96 9.18 13.95
N MET A 21 8.71 8.93 14.38
CA MET A 21 8.26 9.20 15.74
C MET A 21 8.96 8.30 16.78
N GLY A 22 9.24 7.03 16.44
CA GLY A 22 10.03 6.13 17.27
C GLY A 22 11.49 6.58 17.43
N GLY A 23 12.13 7.02 16.34
CA GLY A 23 13.47 7.60 16.38
C GLY A 23 13.54 8.85 17.25
N PHE A 24 12.55 9.74 17.14
CA PHE A 24 12.44 10.91 18.00
C PHE A 24 12.26 10.53 19.49
N GLY A 25 11.43 9.53 19.79
CA GLY A 25 11.24 9.04 21.15
C GLY A 25 12.54 8.50 21.79
N ILE A 26 13.34 7.76 21.02
CA ILE A 26 14.66 7.28 21.47
C ILE A 26 15.60 8.45 21.77
N LEU A 27 15.62 9.48 20.92
CA LEU A 27 16.45 10.68 21.14
C LEU A 27 16.05 11.43 22.41
N VAL A 28 14.74 11.59 22.65
CA VAL A 28 14.23 12.22 23.87
C VAL A 28 14.56 11.39 25.12
N ALA A 29 14.40 10.07 25.04
CA ALA A 29 14.75 9.17 26.15
C ALA A 29 16.26 9.19 26.45
N TRP A 30 17.09 9.23 25.42
CA TRP A 30 18.54 9.38 25.56
C TRP A 30 18.90 10.71 26.25
N TRP A 31 18.32 11.81 25.79
CA TRP A 31 18.54 13.13 26.38
C TRP A 31 18.09 13.19 27.85
N ALA A 32 16.91 12.66 28.17
CA ALA A 32 16.39 12.57 29.52
C ALA A 32 17.26 11.68 30.42
N SER A 33 17.82 10.59 29.88
CA SER A 33 18.75 9.72 30.61
C SER A 33 20.03 10.47 30.98
N ILE A 34 20.64 11.21 30.04
CA ILE A 34 21.81 12.04 30.32
C ILE A 34 21.49 13.08 31.38
N TYR A 35 20.36 13.78 31.25
CA TYR A 35 19.92 14.77 32.22
C TYR A 35 19.76 14.16 33.62
N HIS A 36 19.08 13.01 33.72
CA HIS A 36 18.83 12.34 34.99
C HIS A 36 20.13 11.85 35.66
N PHE A 37 21.02 11.21 34.90
CA PHE A 37 22.30 10.76 35.44
C PHE A 37 23.21 11.92 35.84
N THR A 38 23.20 13.02 35.09
CA THR A 38 24.06 14.19 35.36
C THR A 38 23.60 15.00 36.57
N PHE A 39 22.28 15.22 36.71
CA PHE A 39 21.75 16.17 37.70
C PHE A 39 21.11 15.50 38.93
N GLN A 40 20.68 14.24 38.82
CA GLN A 40 19.89 13.59 39.86
C GLN A 40 20.60 12.43 40.55
N THR A 41 21.76 12.03 40.05
CA THR A 41 22.61 10.99 40.67
C THR A 41 23.95 11.61 41.07
N ASP A 42 24.63 11.01 42.05
CA ASP A 42 25.98 11.44 42.48
C ASP A 42 27.08 11.21 41.43
N TYR A 43 26.73 10.62 40.27
CA TYR A 43 27.56 10.58 39.07
C TYR A 43 27.63 11.98 38.47
N GLY A 44 28.44 12.84 39.07
CA GLY A 44 28.68 14.19 38.54
C GLY A 44 29.18 14.18 37.09
N TRP A 45 29.33 15.39 36.53
CA TRP A 45 29.72 15.60 35.14
C TRP A 45 31.00 14.86 34.70
N ASP A 46 31.94 14.66 35.62
CA ASP A 46 33.23 13.98 35.39
C ASP A 46 33.07 12.51 34.94
N THR A 47 32.02 11.82 35.40
CA THR A 47 31.73 10.44 34.95
C THR A 47 30.98 10.42 33.61
N MET A 48 30.18 11.45 33.34
CA MET A 48 29.33 11.53 32.14
C MET A 48 30.11 11.95 30.88
N GLU A 49 31.19 12.70 31.04
CA GLU A 49 32.04 13.14 29.94
C GLU A 49 32.52 11.98 29.04
N PRO A 50 33.24 10.94 29.53
CA PRO A 50 33.67 9.84 28.69
C PRO A 50 32.52 8.98 28.15
N ILE A 51 31.43 8.83 28.92
CA ILE A 51 30.27 8.02 28.54
C ILE A 51 29.58 8.62 27.31
N THR A 52 29.37 9.94 27.31
CA THR A 52 28.71 10.63 26.19
C THR A 52 29.57 10.61 24.92
N TYR A 53 30.91 10.69 25.05
CA TYR A 53 31.82 10.52 23.91
C TYR A 53 31.73 9.12 23.31
N LEU A 54 31.79 8.07 24.15
CA LEU A 54 31.67 6.68 23.69
C LEU A 54 30.31 6.42 23.05
N ALA A 55 29.23 6.93 23.65
CA ALA A 55 27.89 6.79 23.10
C ALA A 55 27.74 7.52 21.75
N GLY A 56 28.29 8.73 21.62
CA GLY A 56 28.30 9.47 20.36
C GLY A 56 29.06 8.73 19.26
N LEU A 57 30.27 8.25 19.57
CA LEU A 57 31.07 7.43 18.64
C LEU A 57 30.34 6.14 18.27
N SER A 58 29.73 5.45 19.22
CA SER A 58 28.96 4.23 18.97
C SER A 58 27.75 4.50 18.06
N THR A 59 27.08 5.65 18.22
CA THR A 59 25.95 6.05 17.36
C THR A 59 26.42 6.29 15.92
N ILE A 60 27.57 6.93 15.74
CA ILE A 60 28.18 7.12 14.41
C ILE A 60 28.59 5.77 13.81
N MET A 61 29.18 4.87 14.59
CA MET A 61 29.55 3.51 14.14
C MET A 61 28.33 2.68 13.75
N ILE A 62 27.27 2.69 14.56
CA ILE A 62 26.00 2.03 14.25
C ILE A 62 25.35 2.66 13.02
N GLY A 63 25.38 3.99 12.91
CA GLY A 63 24.90 4.71 11.73
C GLY A 63 25.68 4.36 10.46
N TYR A 64 27.00 4.17 10.57
CA TYR A 64 27.85 3.72 9.46
C TYR A 64 27.62 2.25 9.11
N LEU A 65 27.43 1.38 10.11
CA LEU A 65 27.08 -0.02 9.89
C LEU A 65 25.70 -0.15 9.26
N TYR A 66 24.73 0.63 9.74
CA TYR A 66 23.40 0.77 9.15
C TYR A 66 23.49 1.28 7.73
N PHE A 67 24.31 2.31 7.48
CA PHE A 67 24.59 2.83 6.15
C PHE A 67 25.19 1.74 5.26
N LEU A 68 26.18 0.96 5.71
CA LEU A 68 26.76 -0.12 4.91
C LEU A 68 25.77 -1.25 4.63
N TRP A 69 24.98 -1.63 5.62
CA TRP A 69 23.96 -2.65 5.49
C TRP A 69 22.85 -2.22 4.53
N HIS A 70 22.42 -0.95 4.61
CA HIS A 70 21.39 -0.37 3.75
C HIS A 70 21.91 0.01 2.35
N ASN A 71 23.13 0.56 2.23
CA ASN A 71 23.73 0.96 0.94
C ASN A 71 24.26 -0.19 0.10
N ARG A 72 24.38 -1.41 0.63
CA ARG A 72 24.73 -2.56 -0.22
C ARG A 72 23.59 -2.99 -1.15
N GLU A 73 22.36 -2.54 -0.89
CA GLU A 73 21.20 -2.78 -1.77
C GLU A 73 20.74 -1.51 -2.50
N VAL A 74 21.14 -0.33 -2.03
CA VAL A 74 20.82 0.95 -2.64
C VAL A 74 21.96 1.39 -3.58
N SER A 75 22.20 0.59 -4.63
CA SER A 75 22.53 1.16 -5.95
C SER A 75 21.26 1.82 -6.54
N TYR A 76 20.82 2.83 -5.80
CA TYR A 76 20.18 4.11 -6.07
C TYR A 76 19.11 4.35 -7.15
N ARG A 77 18.67 3.41 -8.00
CA ARG A 77 17.52 3.68 -8.91
C ARG A 77 16.43 2.61 -8.99
N SER A 78 16.71 1.38 -8.56
CA SER A 78 15.75 0.27 -8.66
C SER A 78 15.20 -0.21 -7.31
N ALA A 79 15.92 -0.03 -6.20
CA ALA A 79 15.57 -0.62 -4.91
C ALA A 79 14.45 0.11 -4.13
N LEU A 80 14.29 1.42 -4.31
CA LEU A 80 13.17 2.15 -3.67
C LEU A 80 11.83 1.73 -4.29
N HIS A 81 11.80 1.56 -5.61
CA HIS A 81 10.67 0.94 -6.29
C HIS A 81 10.51 -0.54 -5.90
N ALA A 82 11.60 -1.29 -5.71
CA ALA A 82 11.53 -2.70 -5.34
C ALA A 82 11.04 -2.96 -3.90
N THR A 83 11.40 -2.14 -2.91
CA THR A 83 10.97 -2.35 -1.51
C THR A 83 9.55 -1.85 -1.28
N VAL A 84 9.18 -0.72 -1.90
CA VAL A 84 7.79 -0.24 -1.91
C VAL A 84 6.91 -1.22 -2.68
N SER A 85 7.36 -1.73 -3.85
CA SER A 85 6.59 -2.74 -4.59
C SER A 85 6.48 -4.04 -3.83
N HIS A 86 7.49 -4.48 -3.08
CA HIS A 86 7.39 -5.75 -2.34
C HIS A 86 6.47 -5.64 -1.12
N GLN A 87 6.44 -4.51 -0.42
CA GLN A 87 5.48 -4.26 0.66
C GLN A 87 4.07 -4.00 0.12
N GLN A 88 3.94 -3.24 -0.97
CA GLN A 88 2.67 -3.04 -1.67
C GLN A 88 2.13 -4.35 -2.21
N ASN A 89 2.94 -5.17 -2.86
CA ASN A 89 2.55 -6.48 -3.38
C ASN A 89 2.12 -7.41 -2.24
N ARG A 90 2.84 -7.41 -1.11
CA ARG A 90 2.42 -8.16 0.08
C ARG A 90 1.09 -7.65 0.66
N LEU A 91 0.82 -6.34 0.63
CA LEU A 91 -0.47 -5.75 1.01
C LEU A 91 -1.57 -6.05 -0.01
N TYR A 92 -1.24 -6.10 -1.29
CA TYR A 92 -2.14 -6.42 -2.40
C TYR A 92 -2.57 -7.89 -2.30
N THR A 93 -1.63 -8.82 -2.12
CA THR A 93 -1.93 -10.24 -1.87
C THR A 93 -2.75 -10.43 -0.59
N ALA A 94 -2.42 -9.72 0.50
CA ALA A 94 -3.15 -9.82 1.77
C ALA A 94 -4.59 -9.28 1.71
N ARG A 95 -4.88 -8.37 0.77
CA ARG A 95 -6.22 -7.81 0.52
C ARG A 95 -6.92 -8.45 -0.68
N GLY A 96 -6.34 -9.50 -1.28
CA GLY A 96 -6.89 -10.16 -2.48
C GLY A 96 -6.91 -9.27 -3.73
N PHE A 97 -6.09 -8.21 -3.76
CA PHE A 97 -5.93 -7.37 -4.93
C PHE A 97 -4.85 -7.97 -5.82
N ASP A 98 -5.25 -8.49 -6.97
CA ASP A 98 -4.30 -8.96 -7.97
C ASP A 98 -3.80 -7.77 -8.82
N ILE A 99 -2.49 -7.55 -8.80
CA ILE A 99 -1.84 -6.46 -9.53
C ILE A 99 -1.87 -6.73 -11.04
N GLY A 100 -1.82 -8.02 -11.44
CA GLY A 100 -1.80 -8.42 -12.85
C GLY A 100 -3.10 -8.07 -13.56
N THR A 101 -4.24 -8.43 -12.98
CA THR A 101 -5.56 -8.04 -13.49
C THR A 101 -5.76 -6.52 -13.50
N TRP A 102 -5.20 -5.78 -12.55
CA TRP A 102 -5.27 -4.32 -12.59
C TRP A 102 -4.47 -3.74 -13.76
N GLU A 103 -3.26 -4.22 -13.99
CA GLU A 103 -2.42 -3.78 -15.10
C GLU A 103 -3.05 -4.11 -16.46
N SER A 104 -3.61 -5.32 -16.61
CA SER A 104 -4.32 -5.71 -17.84
C SER A 104 -5.55 -4.83 -18.10
N LEU A 105 -6.37 -4.57 -17.07
CA LEU A 105 -7.54 -3.69 -17.19
C LEU A 105 -7.15 -2.25 -17.54
N VAL A 106 -6.02 -1.76 -17.03
CA VAL A 106 -5.52 -0.42 -17.36
C VAL A 106 -5.00 -0.37 -18.79
N GLU A 107 -4.32 -1.42 -19.25
CA GLU A 107 -3.83 -1.52 -20.63
C GLU A 107 -4.99 -1.58 -21.62
N GLU A 108 -6.00 -2.41 -21.36
CA GLU A 108 -7.24 -2.50 -22.15
C GLU A 108 -8.00 -1.16 -22.17
N ALA A 109 -8.11 -0.49 -21.01
CA ALA A 109 -8.73 0.83 -20.98
C ALA A 109 -7.95 1.85 -21.82
N ASN A 110 -6.61 1.82 -21.78
CA ASN A 110 -5.78 2.72 -22.56
C ASN A 110 -5.80 2.40 -24.06
N SER A 111 -5.91 1.14 -24.46
CA SER A 111 -6.11 0.79 -25.88
C SER A 111 -7.46 1.30 -26.37
N LEU A 112 -8.52 1.12 -25.58
CA LEU A 112 -9.86 1.62 -25.91
C LEU A 112 -9.88 3.15 -26.04
N ARG A 113 -9.22 3.88 -25.13
CA ARG A 113 -9.07 5.35 -25.24
C ARG A 113 -8.38 5.77 -26.54
N LYS A 114 -7.35 5.03 -26.97
CA LYS A 114 -6.64 5.32 -28.23
C LYS A 114 -7.55 5.08 -29.43
N GLU A 115 -8.35 4.02 -29.41
CA GLU A 115 -9.33 3.74 -30.47
C GLU A 115 -10.40 4.83 -30.54
N VAL A 116 -11.00 5.19 -29.40
CA VAL A 116 -11.99 6.28 -29.33
C VAL A 116 -11.40 7.59 -29.84
N LYS A 117 -10.17 7.93 -29.43
CA LYS A 117 -9.49 9.13 -29.92
C LYS A 117 -9.21 9.09 -31.42
N LYS A 118 -8.81 7.93 -31.95
CA LYS A 118 -8.58 7.73 -33.39
C LYS A 118 -9.88 7.90 -34.19
N VAL A 119 -10.99 7.35 -33.70
CA VAL A 119 -12.31 7.54 -34.31
C VAL A 119 -12.70 9.02 -34.24
N ALA A 120 -12.53 9.68 -33.09
CA ALA A 120 -12.85 11.10 -32.97
C ALA A 120 -12.06 11.97 -33.97
N GLU A 121 -10.78 11.67 -34.18
CA GLU A 121 -9.92 12.33 -35.17
C GLU A 121 -10.39 12.08 -36.61
N GLU A 122 -10.84 10.87 -36.94
CA GLU A 122 -11.39 10.54 -38.27
C GLU A 122 -12.66 11.36 -38.61
N TYR A 123 -13.43 11.73 -37.58
CA TYR A 123 -14.62 12.57 -37.72
C TYR A 123 -14.36 14.06 -37.44
N ASP A 124 -13.10 14.47 -37.26
CA ASP A 124 -12.68 15.84 -36.95
C ASP A 124 -13.35 16.42 -35.69
N VAL A 125 -13.64 15.56 -34.71
CA VAL A 125 -14.25 15.91 -33.40
C VAL A 125 -13.20 15.85 -32.30
N GLU A 126 -13.15 16.88 -31.45
CA GLU A 126 -12.27 16.89 -30.27
C GLU A 126 -12.90 16.05 -29.14
N TRP A 127 -12.29 14.90 -28.83
CA TRP A 127 -12.72 14.05 -27.72
C TRP A 127 -12.07 14.47 -26.39
N ASN A 128 -12.88 14.75 -25.38
CA ASN A 128 -12.44 15.14 -24.03
C ASN A 128 -13.11 14.27 -22.95
N GLU A 129 -12.35 13.33 -22.42
CA GLU A 129 -12.79 12.34 -21.42
C GLU A 129 -13.37 12.99 -20.15
N MET A 130 -12.82 14.10 -19.66
CA MET A 130 -13.31 14.76 -18.43
C MET A 130 -14.69 15.40 -18.58
N HIS A 131 -15.07 15.79 -19.81
CA HIS A 131 -16.38 16.37 -20.08
C HIS A 131 -17.45 15.27 -20.17
N ASP A 132 -17.10 14.13 -20.76
CA ASP A 132 -18.01 12.99 -20.92
C ASP A 132 -18.21 12.21 -19.61
N GLU A 133 -17.19 12.11 -18.74
CA GLU A 133 -17.31 11.52 -17.40
C GLU A 133 -18.35 12.24 -16.52
N ALA A 134 -18.49 13.56 -16.69
CA ALA A 134 -19.46 14.38 -15.98
C ALA A 134 -20.89 14.30 -16.55
N SER A 135 -21.06 13.67 -17.72
CA SER A 135 -22.37 13.53 -18.35
C SER A 135 -23.27 12.56 -17.57
N GLU A 136 -24.52 12.96 -17.38
CA GLU A 136 -25.52 12.18 -16.62
C GLU A 136 -25.75 10.79 -17.25
N VAL A 137 -25.59 10.68 -18.57
CA VAL A 137 -25.72 9.46 -19.36
C VAL A 137 -24.66 8.42 -18.98
N VAL A 138 -23.40 8.84 -18.83
CA VAL A 138 -22.30 7.94 -18.43
C VAL A 138 -22.48 7.49 -16.99
N HIS A 139 -22.91 8.39 -16.09
CA HIS A 139 -23.25 8.02 -14.73
C HIS A 139 -24.39 7.00 -14.64
N GLU A 140 -25.45 7.16 -15.44
CA GLU A 140 -26.57 6.23 -15.48
C GLU A 140 -26.15 4.86 -16.04
N ALA A 141 -25.34 4.84 -17.11
CA ALA A 141 -24.79 3.62 -17.70
C ALA A 141 -23.90 2.86 -16.70
N LEU A 142 -22.97 3.54 -16.02
CA LEU A 142 -22.11 2.95 -15.00
C LEU A 142 -22.91 2.41 -13.80
N ARG A 143 -24.02 3.06 -13.45
CA ARG A 143 -24.89 2.63 -12.35
C ARG A 143 -25.73 1.41 -12.75
N LYS A 144 -26.16 1.32 -14.01
CA LYS A 144 -26.84 0.14 -14.58
C LYS A 144 -25.90 -1.07 -14.64
N GLU A 145 -24.67 -0.88 -15.10
CA GLU A 145 -23.62 -1.91 -15.12
C GLU A 145 -23.34 -2.47 -13.72
N ARG A 146 -23.18 -1.59 -12.71
CA ARG A 146 -22.99 -2.03 -11.31
C ARG A 146 -24.17 -2.88 -10.81
N LYS A 147 -25.41 -2.41 -11.03
CA LYS A 147 -26.62 -3.16 -10.63
C LYS A 147 -26.73 -4.51 -11.32
N LYS A 148 -26.33 -4.59 -12.59
CA LYS A 148 -26.33 -5.84 -13.35
C LYS A 148 -25.30 -6.82 -12.79
N LYS A 149 -24.10 -6.33 -12.45
CA LYS A 149 -23.05 -7.14 -11.85
C LYS A 149 -23.39 -7.63 -10.44
N ASP A 150 -24.05 -6.80 -9.64
CA ASP A 150 -24.54 -7.19 -8.31
C ASP A 150 -25.63 -8.27 -8.43
N LYS A 151 -26.58 -8.13 -9.39
CA LYS A 151 -27.59 -9.16 -9.66
C LYS A 151 -27.01 -10.51 -10.09
N VAL A 152 -26.03 -10.51 -10.99
CA VAL A 152 -25.38 -11.76 -11.44
C VAL A 152 -24.66 -12.44 -10.27
N LYS A 153 -24.06 -11.65 -9.37
CA LYS A 153 -23.40 -12.18 -8.18
C LYS A 153 -24.39 -12.79 -7.17
N ASP A 154 -25.57 -12.21 -7.03
CA ASP A 154 -26.63 -12.76 -6.17
C ASP A 154 -27.25 -14.04 -6.79
N GLU A 155 -27.43 -14.07 -8.12
CA GLU A 155 -27.93 -15.26 -8.85
C GLU A 155 -26.93 -16.43 -8.81
N ASP A 156 -25.62 -16.17 -8.87
CA ASP A 156 -24.57 -17.21 -8.73
C ASP A 156 -24.46 -17.75 -7.27
N GLU A 157 -24.83 -16.97 -6.25
CA GLU A 157 -24.85 -17.43 -4.84
C GLU A 157 -26.09 -18.29 -4.52
N ASP A 158 -27.20 -18.13 -5.26
CA ASP A 158 -28.44 -18.91 -5.08
C ASP A 158 -28.43 -20.29 -5.80
N GLU A 159 -27.56 -20.51 -6.80
CA GLU A 159 -27.44 -21.80 -7.51
C GLU A 159 -26.59 -22.86 -6.77
N ASP A 160 -25.75 -22.45 -5.81
CA ASP A 160 -24.88 -23.36 -5.04
C ASP A 160 -25.58 -24.03 -3.83
N ASP A 161 -26.81 -23.64 -3.49
CA ASP A 161 -27.56 -24.16 -2.32
C ASP A 161 -28.57 -25.30 -2.65
N ASP A 162 -28.72 -25.70 -3.92
CA ASP A 162 -29.78 -26.65 -4.35
C ASP A 162 -29.32 -28.12 -4.62
N ASP A 163 -28.03 -28.48 -4.42
CA ASP A 163 -27.51 -29.84 -4.69
C ASP A 163 -27.18 -30.72 -3.45
N ASP A 164 -27.88 -30.57 -2.31
CA ASP A 164 -27.68 -31.47 -1.14
C ASP A 164 -28.96 -32.08 -0.53
N SER A 165 -29.95 -32.47 -1.36
CA SER A 165 -31.18 -33.09 -0.83
C SER A 165 -31.76 -34.31 -1.57
N ARG A 166 -30.98 -35.01 -2.42
CA ARG A 166 -31.40 -36.30 -3.02
C ARG A 166 -30.39 -37.44 -2.77
N GLY A 167 -30.42 -38.04 -1.58
CA GLY A 167 -29.58 -39.23 -1.37
C GLY A 167 -29.59 -39.93 -0.02
N LYS A 168 -30.75 -40.14 0.64
CA LYS A 168 -30.79 -41.13 1.75
C LYS A 168 -32.15 -41.79 1.90
N GLY A 169 -32.35 -42.85 1.13
CA GLY A 169 -33.46 -43.79 1.28
C GLY A 169 -33.02 -45.22 0.96
N GLY A 170 -32.88 -46.04 2.01
CA GLY A 170 -33.06 -47.50 1.91
C GLY A 170 -31.80 -48.36 1.93
N LYS A 171 -31.54 -48.98 3.09
CA LYS A 171 -31.39 -50.45 3.17
C LYS A 171 -31.62 -50.93 4.61
N LYS A 172 -32.78 -51.56 4.83
CA LYS A 172 -32.97 -52.62 5.80
C LYS A 172 -32.35 -53.89 5.21
N ASP A 173 -31.52 -54.57 5.99
CA ASP A 173 -31.66 -55.99 6.38
C ASP A 173 -30.40 -56.43 7.13
#